data_AF-A0A2V6WDW5-F1
#
_entry.id   AF-A0A2V6WDW5-F1
#
_cell.length_a   1.000
_cell.length_b   1.000
_cell.length_c   1.000
_cell.angle_alpha   90.00
_cell.angle_beta   90.00
_cell.angle_gamma   90.00
#
_symmetry.space_group_name_H-M   'P 1'
#
loop_
_entity.id
_entity.type
_entity.pdbx_description
1 polymer ?
#
loop_
_entity_poly.entity_id
_entity_poly.type
_entity_poly.pdbx_seq_one_letter_code
_entity_poly.pdbx_strand_id
1 'polypeptide(L)'
;MRRRAAVPKPPTPRLAPLSERIGVLLRRAQPFAYCDACLADYFVAPLSAAQRAARLVGATDGFSRKLRRCRTCHELTDVTWRVRPVSSFLSWGSRGA
;
A
#
# COMPACT_ATOMS: atom_id res chain seq x y z
N MET A 1 -19.14 50.14 -2.75
CA MET A 1 -19.12 48.73 -3.19
C MET A 1 -18.33 47.89 -2.19
N ARG A 2 -19.01 47.12 -1.32
CA ARG A 2 -18.33 46.30 -0.28
C ARG A 2 -17.93 44.95 -0.86
N ARG A 3 -16.63 44.69 -1.00
CA ARG A 3 -16.09 43.38 -1.38
C ARG A 3 -16.35 42.39 -0.25
N ARG A 4 -17.14 41.35 -0.51
CA ARG A 4 -17.29 40.22 0.42
C ARG A 4 -15.97 39.47 0.44
N ALA A 5 -15.29 39.48 1.58
CA ALA A 5 -14.17 38.59 1.83
C ALA A 5 -14.67 37.15 1.83
N ALA A 6 -14.11 36.32 0.94
CA ALA A 6 -14.37 34.89 0.94
C ALA A 6 -13.77 34.29 2.21
N VAL A 7 -14.62 33.84 3.13
CA VAL A 7 -14.21 33.12 4.33
C VAL A 7 -13.57 31.80 3.90
N PRO A 8 -12.28 31.53 4.21
CA PRO A 8 -11.68 30.25 3.90
C PRO A 8 -12.39 29.16 4.71
N LYS A 9 -12.99 28.20 4.01
CA LYS A 9 -13.64 27.05 4.62
C LYS A 9 -12.60 26.28 5.45
N PRO A 10 -12.87 25.94 6.72
CA PRO A 10 -11.92 25.20 7.55
C PRO A 10 -11.54 23.89 6.85
N PRO A 11 -10.27 23.46 6.92
CA PRO A 11 -9.84 22.21 6.33
C PRO A 11 -10.62 21.08 7.00
N THR A 12 -11.51 20.43 6.25
CA THR A 12 -12.09 19.16 6.66
C THR A 12 -10.94 18.21 7.01
N PRO A 13 -11.03 17.43 8.10
CA PRO A 13 -10.01 16.44 8.43
C PRO A 13 -9.93 15.49 7.25
N ARG A 14 -8.88 15.65 6.44
CA ARG A 14 -8.66 14.83 5.24
C ARG A 14 -8.33 13.44 5.75
N LEU A 15 -9.34 12.57 5.82
CA LEU A 15 -9.13 11.14 5.99
C LEU A 15 -8.01 10.74 5.02
N ALA A 16 -6.94 10.16 5.57
CA ALA A 16 -5.81 9.72 4.77
C ALA A 16 -6.33 8.84 3.60
N PRO A 17 -5.85 9.06 2.37
CA PRO A 17 -6.31 8.31 1.21
C PRO A 17 -6.17 6.81 1.43
N LEU A 18 -7.07 6.01 0.83
CA LEU A 18 -7.10 4.55 1.00
C LEU A 18 -5.74 3.90 0.69
N SER A 19 -5.00 4.42 -0.30
CA SER A 19 -3.65 3.97 -0.65
C SER A 19 -2.66 4.15 0.51
N GLU A 20 -2.71 5.27 1.22
CA GLU A 20 -1.82 5.52 2.36
C GLU A 20 -2.11 4.55 3.51
N ARG A 21 -3.39 4.34 3.82
CA ARG A 21 -3.83 3.39 4.86
C ARG A 21 -3.43 1.94 4.53
N ILE A 22 -3.63 1.51 3.28
CA ILE A 22 -3.15 0.21 2.79
C ILE A 22 -1.63 0.12 2.92
N GLY A 23 -0.90 1.16 2.53
CA GLY A 23 0.56 1.20 2.66
C GLY A 23 1.03 1.05 4.11
N VAL A 24 0.36 1.68 5.08
CA VAL A 24 0.66 1.53 6.51
C VAL A 24 0.42 0.09 6.98
N LEU A 25 -0.70 -0.52 6.60
CA LEU A 25 -1.00 -1.92 6.93
C LEU A 25 0.08 -2.85 6.39
N LEU A 26 0.39 -2.75 5.10
CA LEU A 26 1.38 -3.61 4.43
C LEU A 26 2.80 -3.41 4.95
N ARG A 27 3.15 -2.20 5.43
CA ARG A 27 4.42 -1.94 6.14
C ARG A 27 4.51 -2.69 7.46
N ARG A 28 3.42 -2.72 8.23
CA ARG A 28 3.35 -3.35 9.56
C ARG A 28 3.19 -4.86 9.49
N ALA A 29 2.47 -5.33 8.47
CA ALA A 29 2.16 -6.74 8.30
C ALA A 29 3.29 -7.53 7.60
N GLN A 30 4.49 -6.95 7.39
CA GLN A 30 5.59 -7.71 6.81
C GLN A 30 5.87 -8.98 7.61
N PRO A 31 6.12 -10.13 6.94
CA PRO A 31 6.31 -10.33 5.50
C PRO A 31 5.02 -10.74 4.74
N PHE A 32 3.85 -10.52 5.30
CA PHE A 32 2.57 -10.99 4.74
C PHE A 32 2.10 -10.15 3.55
N ALA A 33 1.36 -10.82 2.65
CA ALA A 33 0.79 -10.24 1.44
C ALA A 33 -0.73 -10.40 1.43
N TYR A 34 -1.44 -9.40 0.88
CA TYR A 34 -2.91 -9.37 0.87
C TYR A 34 -3.43 -9.16 -0.55
N CYS A 35 -4.50 -9.88 -0.90
CA CYS A 35 -5.19 -9.70 -2.17
C CYS A 35 -6.15 -8.51 -2.10
N ASP A 36 -6.60 -8.04 -3.26
CA ASP A 36 -7.48 -6.87 -3.33
C ASP A 36 -8.82 -7.08 -2.61
N ALA A 37 -9.36 -8.30 -2.64
CA ALA A 37 -10.61 -8.64 -1.95
C ALA A 37 -10.46 -8.53 -0.42
N CYS A 38 -9.44 -9.18 0.16
CA CYS A 38 -9.21 -9.09 1.59
C CYS A 38 -8.82 -7.68 2.06
N LEU A 39 -8.20 -6.86 1.19
CA LEU A 39 -7.98 -5.44 1.48
C LEU A 39 -9.30 -4.65 1.43
N ALA A 40 -10.19 -4.93 0.48
CA ALA A 40 -11.51 -4.32 0.39
C ALA A 40 -12.32 -4.60 1.67
N ASP A 41 -12.35 -5.85 2.11
CA ASP A 41 -13.04 -6.28 3.32
C ASP A 41 -12.44 -5.62 4.57
N TYR A 42 -11.11 -5.63 4.70
CA TYR A 42 -10.42 -5.06 5.86
C TYR A 42 -10.68 -3.55 6.02
N PHE A 43 -10.71 -2.80 4.92
CA PHE A 43 -10.92 -1.36 4.95
C PHE A 43 -12.38 -0.93 4.75
N VAL A 44 -13.32 -1.89 4.67
CA VAL A 44 -14.74 -1.67 4.38
C VAL A 44 -14.89 -0.73 3.17
N ALA A 45 -14.20 -1.07 2.08
CA ALA A 45 -14.12 -0.29 0.86
C ALA A 45 -14.64 -1.09 -0.34
N PRO A 46 -15.20 -0.42 -1.36
CA PRO A 46 -15.54 -1.10 -2.61
C PRO A 46 -14.31 -1.78 -3.22
N LEU A 47 -14.49 -2.98 -3.79
CA LEU A 47 -13.39 -3.74 -4.42
C LEU A 47 -12.62 -2.92 -5.45
N SER A 48 -13.32 -2.15 -6.29
CA SER A 48 -12.69 -1.27 -7.29
C SER A 48 -11.84 -0.15 -6.68
N ALA A 49 -12.19 0.33 -5.48
CA ALA A 49 -11.38 1.31 -4.75
C ALA A 49 -10.13 0.65 -4.16
N ALA A 50 -10.27 -0.53 -3.55
CA ALA A 50 -9.15 -1.30 -3.03
C ALA A 50 -8.15 -1.69 -4.13
N GLN A 51 -8.64 -2.17 -5.28
CA GLN A 51 -7.81 -2.50 -6.44
C GLN A 51 -6.98 -1.30 -6.91
N ARG A 52 -7.62 -0.15 -7.13
CA ARG A 52 -6.93 1.09 -7.53
C ARG A 52 -5.90 1.51 -6.49
N ALA A 53 -6.28 1.52 -5.21
CA ALA A 53 -5.39 1.91 -4.13
C ALA A 53 -4.20 0.95 -3.98
N ALA A 54 -4.41 -0.36 -4.06
CA ALA A 54 -3.36 -1.36 -4.06
C ALA A 54 -2.43 -1.21 -5.27
N ARG A 55 -2.95 -0.80 -6.45
CA ARG A 55 -2.11 -0.55 -7.65
C ARG A 55 -1.21 0.65 -7.44
N LEU A 56 -1.76 1.73 -6.88
CA LEU A 56 -0.97 2.91 -6.51
C LEU A 56 0.12 2.57 -5.49
N VAL A 57 -0.22 1.77 -4.47
CA VAL A 57 0.77 1.31 -3.48
C VAL A 57 1.84 0.43 -4.13
N GLY A 58 1.45 -0.51 -4.99
CA GLY A 58 2.38 -1.38 -5.72
C GLY A 58 3.30 -0.65 -6.71
N ALA A 59 2.93 0.56 -7.15
CA ALA A 59 3.78 1.44 -7.97
C ALA A 59 4.73 2.31 -7.14
N THR A 60 4.64 2.26 -5.81
CA THR A 60 5.50 3.02 -4.90
C THR A 60 6.75 2.19 -4.55
N ASP A 61 7.89 2.87 -4.36
CA ASP A 61 9.12 2.20 -3.99
C ASP A 61 8.99 1.36 -2.71
N GLY A 62 9.64 0.19 -2.71
CA GLY A 62 9.56 -0.78 -1.62
C GLY A 62 8.27 -1.61 -1.56
N PHE A 63 7.35 -1.48 -2.52
CA PHE A 63 6.21 -2.38 -2.67
C PHE A 63 6.30 -3.19 -3.97
N SER A 64 5.66 -4.35 -3.98
CA SER A 64 5.57 -5.21 -5.15
C SER A 64 4.18 -5.83 -5.23
N ARG A 65 3.77 -6.13 -6.46
CA ARG A 65 2.55 -6.86 -6.77
C ARG A 65 2.90 -8.06 -7.65
N LYS A 66 2.55 -9.27 -7.21
CA LYS A 66 2.75 -10.52 -7.96
C LYS A 66 1.73 -11.56 -7.48
N LEU A 67 1.58 -12.62 -8.27
CA LEU A 67 0.82 -13.81 -7.91
C LEU A 67 1.49 -14.56 -6.75
N ARG A 68 0.85 -14.59 -5.57
CA ARG A 68 1.26 -15.36 -4.39
C ARG A 68 0.05 -15.75 -3.55
N ARG A 69 0.24 -16.57 -2.51
CA ARG A 69 -0.82 -16.90 -1.56
C ARG A 69 -1.14 -15.70 -0.66
N CYS A 70 -2.41 -15.33 -0.59
CA CYS A 70 -2.89 -14.32 0.34
C CYS A 70 -2.76 -14.80 1.79
N ARG A 71 -2.45 -13.90 2.73
CA ARG A 71 -2.40 -14.23 4.17
C ARG A 71 -3.76 -14.56 4.77
N THR A 72 -4.83 -13.95 4.27
CA THR A 72 -6.18 -14.09 4.84
C THR A 72 -6.93 -15.27 4.22
N CYS A 73 -7.14 -15.27 2.90
CA CYS A 73 -7.90 -16.32 2.23
C CYS A 73 -7.05 -17.51 1.76
N HIS A 74 -5.72 -17.44 1.85
CA HIS A 74 -4.79 -18.48 1.39
C HIS A 74 -4.85 -18.83 -0.11
N GLU A 75 -5.72 -18.18 -0.88
CA GLU A 75 -5.82 -18.34 -2.33
C GLU A 75 -4.58 -17.81 -3.05
N LEU A 76 -4.21 -18.48 -4.14
CA LEU A 76 -3.14 -18.06 -5.03
C LEU A 76 -3.69 -16.99 -5.99
N THR A 77 -3.36 -15.72 -5.73
CA THR A 77 -3.93 -14.58 -6.46
C THR A 77 -2.94 -13.41 -6.51
N ASP A 78 -3.28 -12.35 -7.21
CA ASP A 78 -2.49 -11.12 -7.20
C ASP A 78 -2.58 -10.44 -5.83
N VAL A 79 -1.42 -10.31 -5.20
CA VAL A 79 -1.29 -9.71 -3.87
C VAL A 79 -0.32 -8.54 -3.88
N THR A 80 -0.55 -7.57 -3.01
CA THR A 80 0.37 -6.45 -2.77
C THR A 80 1.07 -6.66 -1.43
N TRP A 81 2.39 -6.46 -1.39
CA TRP A 81 3.16 -6.51 -0.15
C TRP A 81 4.35 -5.55 -0.22
N ARG A 82 4.90 -5.20 0.95
CA ARG A 82 6.15 -4.43 1.02
C ARG A 82 7.32 -5.38 0.81
N VAL A 83 8.12 -5.15 -0.23
CA VAL A 83 9.39 -5.83 -0.46
C VAL A 83 10.33 -5.41 0.68
N ARG A 84 10.88 -6.37 1.43
CA ARG A 84 12.01 -6.02 2.32
C ARG A 84 13.14 -5.54 1.42
N PRO A 85 13.77 -4.38 1.71
CA PRO A 85 14.97 -4.01 0.98
C PRO A 85 15.94 -5.19 1.11
N VAL A 86 16.32 -5.76 -0.03
CA VAL A 86 17.41 -6.74 -0.06
C VAL A 86 18.60 -5.95 0.44
N SER A 87 19.07 -6.24 1.64
CA SER A 87 20.26 -5.60 2.19
C SER A 87 21.40 -5.83 1.20
N SER A 88 21.86 -4.77 0.53
CA SER A 88 22.98 -4.80 -0.42
C SER A 88 24.30 -5.23 0.24
N PHE A 89 24.31 -5.45 1.56
CA PHE A 89 25.46 -5.85 2.36
C PHE A 89 25.96 -7.28 2.13
N LEU A 90 25.32 -8.09 1.28
CA LEU A 90 25.78 -9.45 0.95
C LEU A 90 26.40 -9.59 -0.47
N SER A 91 26.67 -8.47 -1.16
CA SER A 91 27.35 -8.50 -2.47
C SER A 91 28.85 -8.17 -2.41
N TRP A 92 29.43 -7.95 -1.22
CA TRP A 92 30.87 -7.72 -1.07
C TRP A 92 31.50 -8.86 -0.27
N GLY A 93 31.90 -9.94 -0.95
CA GLY A 93 32.45 -11.08 -0.24
C GLY A 93 32.83 -12.30 -1.07
N SER A 94 33.16 -12.16 -2.35
CA SER A 94 33.79 -13.24 -3.13
C SER A 94 35.16 -12.79 -3.60
N ARG A 95 36.09 -12.77 -2.63
CA ARG A 95 37.53 -13.09 -2.72
C ARG A 95 38.26 -12.77 -4.03
N GLY A 96 39.18 -11.82 -3.92
CA GLY A 96 40.50 -11.99 -4.53
C GLY A 96 41.28 -13.08 -3.80
N ALA A 97 41.93 -13.92 -4.59
CA ALA A 97 43.22 -14.57 -4.36
C ALA A 97 43.65 -15.18 -5.70
#